data_AF-A0A5P9VJM9-F1
#
_entry.id   AF-A0A5P9VJM9-F1
#
_cell.length_a   1.000
_cell.length_b   1.000
_cell.length_c   1.000
_cell.angle_alpha   90.00
_cell.angle_beta   90.00
_cell.angle_gamma   90.00
#
_symmetry.space_group_name_H-M   'P 1'
#
loop_
_entity.id
_entity.type
_entity.pdbx_description
1 polymer ?
#
loop_
_entity_poly.entity_id
_entity_poly.type
_entity_poly.pdbx_seq_one_letter_code
_entity_poly.pdbx_strand_id
1 'polypeptide(L)' 'MPQSDSVTVTLCSPTEDDWPGMFLLAAASFTDFIGPESATAWRTLVPTDGAVVVRDGAGPGSEVVGMALYMDLRLTV' A
#
# COMPACT_ATOMS: atom_id res chain seq x y z
N MET A 1 -6.70 -20.00 26.72
CA MET A 1 -6.18 -19.35 25.50
C MET A 1 -7.38 -18.72 24.82
N PRO A 2 -7.43 -17.39 24.65
CA PRO A 2 -8.50 -16.82 23.81
C PRO A 2 -8.32 -17.40 22.40
N GLN A 3 -9.41 -17.90 21.84
CA GLN A 3 -9.41 -18.43 20.49
C GLN A 3 -9.25 -17.24 19.55
N SER A 4 -8.19 -17.23 18.73
CA SER A 4 -8.02 -16.21 17.70
C SER A 4 -9.15 -16.36 16.69
N ASP A 5 -9.95 -15.31 16.52
CA ASP A 5 -10.90 -15.27 15.42
C ASP A 5 -10.14 -15.41 14.10
N SER A 6 -10.67 -16.23 13.19
CA SER A 6 -10.09 -16.41 11.87
C SER A 6 -10.28 -15.14 11.06
N VAL A 7 -9.20 -14.43 10.77
CA VAL A 7 -9.22 -13.21 9.95
C VAL A 7 -8.91 -13.56 8.49
N THR A 8 -9.72 -13.04 7.57
CA THR A 8 -9.48 -13.16 6.14
C THR A 8 -8.61 -11.99 5.68
N VAL A 9 -7.41 -12.30 5.19
CA VAL A 9 -6.52 -11.31 4.56
C VAL A 9 -6.42 -11.60 3.07
N THR A 10 -6.48 -10.54 2.26
CA THR A 10 -6.40 -10.65 0.79
C THR A 10 -5.21 -9.87 0.27
N LEU A 11 -4.47 -10.44 -0.70
CA LEU A 11 -3.35 -9.80 -1.37
C LEU A 11 -3.69 -9.59 -2.83
N CYS A 12 -3.54 -8.36 -3.32
CA CYS A 12 -3.86 -7.99 -4.70
C CYS A 12 -3.09 -6.73 -5.14
N SER A 13 -3.11 -6.43 -6.45
CA SER A 13 -2.72 -5.12 -6.97
C SER A 13 -3.70 -4.05 -6.45
N PRO A 14 -3.24 -2.85 -6.03
CA PRO A 14 -4.11 -1.80 -5.58
C PRO A 14 -4.94 -1.18 -6.72
N THR A 15 -6.18 -0.82 -6.42
CA THR A 15 -6.99 0.09 -7.23
C THR A 15 -6.75 1.54 -6.79
N GLU A 16 -7.35 2.52 -7.47
CA GLU A 16 -7.26 3.93 -7.04
C GLU A 16 -7.81 4.16 -5.62
N ASP A 17 -8.80 3.37 -5.21
CA ASP A 17 -9.44 3.50 -3.90
C ASP A 17 -8.53 3.09 -2.73
N ASP A 18 -7.44 2.35 -3.00
CA ASP A 18 -6.49 1.91 -1.98
C ASP A 18 -5.46 2.97 -1.60
N TRP A 19 -5.17 3.92 -2.50
CA TRP A 19 -4.09 4.88 -2.31
C TRP A 19 -4.26 5.77 -1.07
N PRO A 20 -5.47 6.25 -0.73
CA PRO A 20 -5.68 6.94 0.54
C PRO A 20 -5.26 6.09 1.76
N GLY A 21 -5.60 4.79 1.77
CA GLY A 21 -5.21 3.87 2.83
C GLY A 21 -3.70 3.59 2.85
N MET A 22 -3.08 3.46 1.67
CA MET A 22 -1.63 3.33 1.52
C MET A 22 -0.89 4.56 2.05
N PHE A 23 -1.37 5.78 1.76
CA PHE A 23 -0.76 7.01 2.27
C PHE A 23 -0.92 7.16 3.79
N LEU A 24 -2.07 6.74 4.35
CA LEU A 24 -2.24 6.68 5.80
C LEU A 24 -1.24 5.72 6.44
N LEU A 25 -1.08 4.52 5.86
CA LEU A 25 -0.14 3.52 6.34
C LEU A 25 1.31 4.02 6.24
N ALA A 26 1.68 4.70 5.15
CA ALA A 26 2.99 5.34 5.00
C ALA A 26 3.23 6.40 6.08
N ALA A 27 2.27 7.31 6.29
CA ALA A 27 2.38 8.38 7.28
C ALA A 27 2.53 7.83 8.71
N ALA A 28 1.88 6.71 9.03
CA ALA A 28 2.00 6.04 10.32
C ALA A 28 3.32 5.26 10.48
N SER A 29 3.94 4.83 9.38
CA SER A 29 5.11 3.93 9.39
C SER A 29 6.44 4.64 9.16
N PHE A 30 6.45 5.72 8.38
CA PHE A 30 7.65 6.45 7.95
C PHE A 30 7.56 7.90 8.42
N THR A 31 8.38 8.28 9.40
CA THR A 31 8.35 9.63 9.99
C THR A 31 8.79 10.74 9.03
N ASP A 32 9.46 10.38 7.93
CA ASP A 32 9.91 11.28 6.86
C ASP A 32 8.91 11.36 5.69
N PHE A 33 7.71 10.79 5.83
CA PHE A 33 6.67 10.88 4.82
C PHE A 33 6.26 12.35 4.59
N ILE A 34 6.61 12.86 3.40
CA ILE A 34 6.41 14.27 3.03
C ILE A 34 4.94 14.59 2.78
N GLY A 35 4.15 13.61 2.32
CA GLY A 35 2.73 13.76 2.01
C GLY A 35 2.34 13.28 0.60
N PRO A 36 1.03 13.24 0.31
CA PRO A 36 0.48 12.66 -0.92
C PRO A 36 0.89 13.41 -2.20
N GLU A 37 1.18 14.70 -2.11
CA GLU A 37 1.66 15.50 -3.26
C GLU A 37 3.00 14.98 -3.78
N SER A 38 3.97 14.80 -2.87
CA SER A 38 5.27 14.20 -3.21
C SER A 38 5.11 12.73 -3.61
N ALA A 39 4.24 11.99 -2.93
CA ALA A 39 3.98 10.60 -3.25
C ALA A 39 3.40 10.43 -4.68
N THR A 40 2.59 11.38 -5.16
CA THR A 40 2.08 11.38 -6.54
C THR A 40 3.21 11.45 -7.57
N ALA A 41 4.26 12.23 -7.31
CA ALA A 41 5.43 12.28 -8.18
C ALA A 41 6.18 10.94 -8.18
N TRP A 42 6.48 10.37 -7.00
CA TRP A 42 7.13 9.06 -6.88
C TRP A 42 6.34 7.92 -7.53
N ARG A 43 5.00 7.98 -7.44
CA ARG A 43 4.10 6.99 -8.04
C ARG A 43 4.23 6.88 -9.56
N THR A 44 4.67 7.94 -10.24
CA THR A 44 4.92 7.90 -11.70
C THR A 44 6.05 6.93 -12.10
N LEU A 45 6.90 6.54 -11.16
CA LEU A 45 7.98 5.57 -11.37
C LEU A 45 7.55 4.12 -11.12
N VAL A 46 6.34 3.91 -10.59
CA VAL A 46 5.78 2.59 -10.34
C VAL A 46 5.08 2.13 -11.61
N PRO A 47 5.51 1.03 -12.25
CA PRO A 47 4.84 0.54 -13.45
C PRO A 47 3.44 -0.01 -13.12
N THR A 48 2.64 -0.23 -14.16
CA THR A 48 1.39 -1.00 -14.03
C THR A 48 1.67 -2.36 -13.37
N ASP A 49 0.83 -2.76 -12.42
CA ASP A 49 1.04 -3.95 -11.57
C ASP A 49 2.33 -3.93 -10.73
N GLY A 50 2.94 -2.75 -10.55
CA GLY A 50 4.17 -2.55 -9.79
C GLY A 50 4.00 -2.50 -8.27
N ALA A 51 2.78 -2.67 -7.77
CA ALA A 51 2.44 -2.55 -6.36
C ALA A 51 1.51 -3.68 -5.91
N VAL A 52 1.61 -4.03 -4.63
CA VAL A 52 0.71 -4.97 -3.94
C VAL A 52 0.23 -4.36 -2.63
N VAL A 53 -1.02 -4.63 -2.29
CA VAL A 53 -1.63 -4.29 -1.00
C VAL A 53 -2.23 -5.52 -0.34
N VAL A 54 -2.16 -5.55 0.98
CA VAL A 54 -2.86 -6.50 1.83
C VAL A 54 -4.00 -5.77 2.52
N ARG A 55 -5.21 -6.32 2.43
CA ARG A 55 -6.38 -5.83 3.17
C ARG A 55 -6.84 -6.83 4.22
N ASP A 56 -7.27 -6.30 5.35
CA ASP A 56 -7.99 -7.04 6.37
C ASP A 56 -9.51 -6.98 6.08
N GLY A 57 -10.14 -8.15 5.94
CA GLY A 57 -11.55 -8.31 5.60
C GLY A 57 -11.83 -8.42 4.10
N ALA A 58 -12.99 -8.99 3.77
CA ALA A 58 -13.50 -9.08 2.40
C ALA A 58 -14.83 -8.32 2.31
N GLY A 59 -14.79 -7.05 1.87
CA GLY A 59 -15.99 -6.25 1.69
C GLY A 59 -15.77 -4.74 1.87
N PRO A 60 -16.86 -3.95 1.84
CA PRO A 60 -16.81 -2.52 2.10
C PRO A 60 -16.22 -2.23 3.49
N GLY A 61 -15.23 -1.34 3.56
CA GLY A 61 -14.52 -1.01 4.80
C GLY A 61 -13.29 -1.86 5.10
N SER A 62 -12.84 -2.72 4.16
CA SER A 62 -11.54 -3.40 4.30
C SER A 62 -10.40 -2.39 4.27
N GLU A 63 -9.56 -2.38 5.31
CA GLU A 63 -8.47 -1.43 5.47
C GLU A 63 -7.14 -1.98 4.92
N VAL A 64 -6.29 -1.11 4.39
CA VAL A 64 -4.93 -1.48 3.96
C VAL A 64 -4.06 -1.68 5.20
N VAL A 65 -3.62 -2.91 5.43
CA VAL A 65 -2.79 -3.29 6.59
C VAL A 65 -1.34 -3.61 6.22
N GLY A 66 -1.04 -3.67 4.92
CA GLY A 66 0.30 -3.88 4.40
C GLY A 66 0.42 -3.48 2.94
N MET A 67 1.59 -3.04 2.52
CA MET A 67 1.85 -2.70 1.13
C MET A 67 3.32 -2.85 0.76
N ALA A 68 3.59 -3.11 -0.51
CA ALA A 68 4.93 -3.08 -1.10
C ALA A 68 4.83 -2.70 -2.59
N LEU A 69 5.86 -2.05 -3.12
CA LEU A 69 5.93 -1.68 -4.53
C LEU A 69 7.38 -1.62 -5.02
N TYR A 70 7.58 -1.67 -6.33
CA TYR A 70 8.87 -1.44 -6.96
C TYR A 70 8.79 -0.28 -7.97
N MET A 71 9.93 0.36 -8.20
CA MET A 71 10.08 1.44 -9.18
C MET A 71 10.96 0.98 -10.33
N ASP A 72 10.66 1.42 -11.54
CA ASP A 72 11.53 1.20 -12.70
C ASP A 72 12.72 2.15 -12.65
N LEU A 73 13.88 1.62 -12.25
CA LEU A 73 15.10 2.39 -12.05
C LEU A 73 16.21 1.86 -12.95
N ARG A 74 16.91 2.79 -13.62
CA ARG A 74 18.14 2.48 -14.35
C ARG A 74 19.32 3.05 -13.58
N LEU A 75 20.15 2.17 -13.04
CA LEU A 75 21.45 2.55 -12.48
C LEU A 75 22.42 2.92 -13.59
N THR A 76 22.98 4.12 -13.48
CA THR A 76 24.09 4.60 -14.32
C THR A 76 25.35 4.68 -13.47
N VAL A 77 26.46 4.16 -14.00
CA VAL A 77 27.80 4.22 -13.41
C VAL A 77 28.57 5.44 -13.90
#